data_AF-A0A958ZK80-F1
#
_entry.id   AF-A0A958ZK80-F1
#
_cell.length_a   1.000
_cell.length_b   1.000
_cell.length_c   1.000
_cell.angle_alpha   90.00
_cell.angle_beta   90.00
_cell.angle_gamma   90.00
#
_symmetry.space_group_name_H-M   'P 1'
#
loop_
_entity.id
_entity.type
_entity.pdbx_description
1 polymer ?
#
loop_
_entity_poly.entity_id
_entity_poly.type
_entity_poly.pdbx_seq_one_letter_code
_entity_poly.pdbx_strand_id
1 'polypeptide(L)'
;MLVNTHRLLIVTTLLLYGGITDIYGQTWSLQQCIDTAKINNKNLTIARNEVEINTQRNKETKAKLVPSISANAEYKYYTDLPYQLM
;
A
#
# COMPACT_ATOMS: atom_id res chain seq x y z
N MET A 1 51.81 -29.37 -24.11
CA MET A 1 51.56 -28.45 -22.97
C MET A 1 50.07 -28.10 -22.86
N LEU A 2 49.14 -29.07 -22.97
CA LEU A 2 47.69 -28.83 -22.98
C LEU A 2 46.99 -29.44 -21.75
N VAL A 3 47.50 -30.59 -21.25
CA VAL A 3 47.01 -31.27 -20.04
C VAL A 3 47.15 -30.39 -18.79
N ASN A 4 48.21 -29.58 -18.70
CA ASN A 4 48.44 -28.69 -17.56
C ASN A 4 47.42 -27.54 -17.51
N THR A 5 46.96 -27.06 -18.66
CA THR A 5 45.97 -25.99 -18.76
C THR A 5 44.59 -26.46 -18.31
N HIS A 6 44.17 -27.67 -18.71
CA HIS A 6 42.92 -28.26 -18.23
C HIS A 6 42.98 -28.59 -16.73
N ARG A 7 44.13 -29.05 -16.22
CA ARG A 7 44.34 -29.33 -14.80
C ARG A 7 44.29 -28.04 -13.97
N LEU A 8 44.90 -26.96 -14.47
CA LEU A 8 44.82 -25.63 -13.88
C LEU A 8 43.37 -25.12 -13.88
N LEU A 9 42.66 -25.26 -15.00
CA LEU A 9 41.28 -24.79 -15.15
C LEU A 9 40.35 -25.52 -14.16
N ILE A 10 40.46 -26.85 -14.05
CA ILE A 10 39.70 -27.64 -13.08
C ILE A 10 40.00 -27.21 -11.64
N VAL A 11 41.27 -26.97 -11.30
CA VAL A 11 41.66 -26.52 -9.95
C VAL A 11 41.12 -25.11 -9.67
N THR A 12 41.15 -24.20 -10.65
CA THR A 12 40.57 -22.85 -10.49
C THR A 12 39.06 -22.88 -10.34
N THR A 13 38.37 -23.74 -11.10
CA THR A 13 36.91 -23.93 -10.98
C THR A 13 36.56 -24.51 -9.62
N LEU A 14 37.28 -25.54 -9.15
CA LEU A 14 37.04 -26.14 -7.84
C LEU A 14 37.25 -25.14 -6.68
N LEU A 15 38.28 -24.28 -6.78
CA LEU A 15 38.55 -23.21 -5.79
C LEU A 15 37.45 -22.15 -5.75
N LEU A 16 36.84 -21.81 -6.90
CA LEU A 16 35.76 -20.82 -6.97
C LEU A 16 34.43 -21.34 -6.40
N TYR A 17 34.15 -22.63 -6.53
CA TYR A 17 32.88 -23.23 -6.08
C TYR A 17 32.96 -23.90 -4.69
N GLY A 18 34.15 -24.24 -4.20
CA GLY A 18 34.32 -24.98 -2.94
C GLY A 18 34.07 -24.20 -1.65
N GLY A 19 33.88 -22.88 -1.72
CA GLY A 19 33.71 -22.00 -0.55
C GLY A 19 32.29 -21.54 -0.26
N ILE A 20 31.29 -21.98 -1.04
CA ILE A 20 29.91 -21.48 -0.93
C ILE A 20 29.08 -22.45 -0.07
N THR A 21 29.29 -22.45 1.25
CA THR A 21 28.60 -23.37 2.16
C THR A 21 27.31 -22.83 2.77
N ASP A 22 26.97 -21.56 2.56
CA ASP A 22 25.77 -20.95 3.15
C ASP A 22 24.92 -20.26 2.07
N ILE A 23 24.18 -21.07 1.31
CA ILE A 23 23.13 -20.60 0.37
C ILE A 23 21.79 -20.45 1.13
N TYR A 24 21.83 -20.10 2.41
CA TYR A 24 20.63 -19.81 3.17
C TYR A 24 20.37 -18.31 3.08
N GLY A 25 19.27 -17.94 2.42
CA GLY A 25 18.79 -16.55 2.39
C GLY A 25 18.70 -15.97 3.81
N GLN A 26 18.86 -14.65 3.90
CA GLN A 26 18.90 -13.90 5.16
C GLN A 26 17.84 -14.40 6.15
N THR A 27 18.25 -15.00 7.27
CA THR A 27 17.34 -15.49 8.30
C THR A 27 16.85 -14.29 9.12
N TRP A 28 15.60 -13.88 8.91
CA TRP A 28 15.02 -12.77 9.65
C TRP A 28 14.66 -13.20 11.06
N SER A 29 14.91 -12.33 12.04
CA SER A 29 14.42 -12.56 13.40
C SER A 29 12.90 -12.47 13.42
N LEU A 30 12.25 -13.19 14.34
CA LEU A 30 10.80 -13.14 14.52
C LEU A 30 10.30 -11.69 14.67
N GLN A 31 11.07 -10.87 15.37
CA GLN A 31 10.76 -9.45 15.57
C GLN A 31 10.77 -8.67 14.25
N GLN A 32 11.79 -8.88 13.39
CA GLN A 32 11.86 -8.26 12.07
C GLN A 32 10.68 -8.66 11.17
N CYS A 33 10.24 -9.91 11.25
CA CYS A 33 9.05 -10.40 10.54
C CYS A 33 7.77 -9.71 11.04
N ILE A 34 7.60 -9.58 12.37
CA ILE A 34 6.44 -8.93 12.98
C ILE A 34 6.39 -7.44 12.63
N ASP A 35 7.52 -6.74 12.75
CA ASP A 35 7.58 -5.30 12.49
C ASP A 35 7.31 -5.00 11.01
N THR A 36 7.86 -5.81 10.11
CA THR A 36 7.63 -5.68 8.66
C THR A 36 6.21 -6.05 8.27
N ALA A 37 5.64 -7.09 8.89
CA ALA A 37 4.23 -7.44 8.70
C ALA A 37 3.33 -6.30 9.19
N LYS A 38 3.59 -5.70 10.35
CA LYS A 38 2.79 -4.59 10.89
C LYS A 38 2.78 -3.37 9.97
N ILE A 39 3.91 -3.07 9.31
CA ILE A 39 4.01 -1.95 8.37
C ILE A 39 3.31 -2.25 7.05
N ASN A 40 3.47 -3.46 6.50
CA ASN A 40 3.00 -3.81 5.16
C ASN A 40 1.64 -4.52 5.12
N ASN A 41 1.07 -4.86 6.29
CA ASN A 41 -0.21 -5.55 6.35
C ASN A 41 -1.34 -4.59 5.98
N LYS A 42 -1.81 -4.74 4.75
CA LYS A 42 -2.92 -3.96 4.19
C LYS A 42 -4.20 -4.07 5.02
N ASN A 43 -4.48 -5.23 5.62
CA ASN A 43 -5.68 -5.40 6.46
C ASN A 43 -5.59 -4.51 7.72
N LEU A 44 -4.40 -4.36 8.30
CA LEU A 44 -4.19 -3.47 9.44
C LEU A 44 -4.33 -2.00 9.03
N THR A 45 -3.82 -1.62 7.86
CA THR A 45 -4.00 -0.28 7.30
C THR A 45 -5.47 0.03 7.04
N ILE A 46 -6.22 -0.92 6.45
CA ILE A 46 -7.65 -0.79 6.19
C ILE A 46 -8.40 -0.60 7.51
N ALA A 47 -8.17 -1.44 8.51
CA ALA A 47 -8.80 -1.30 9.82
C ALA A 47 -8.49 0.07 10.48
N ARG A 48 -7.26 0.58 10.34
CA ARG A 48 -6.89 1.91 10.84
C ARG A 48 -7.67 3.02 10.12
N ASN A 49 -7.79 2.92 8.80
CA ASN A 49 -8.54 3.87 7.99
C ASN A 49 -10.04 3.81 8.30
N GLU A 50 -10.59 2.62 8.57
CA GLU A 50 -11.98 2.47 8.99
C GLU A 50 -12.24 3.17 10.33
N VAL A 51 -11.32 3.09 11.30
CA VAL A 51 -11.44 3.86 12.54
C VAL A 51 -11.52 5.36 12.24
N GLU A 52 -10.63 5.88 11.40
CA GLU A 52 -10.62 7.29 11.01
C GLU A 52 -11.92 7.71 10.31
N ILE A 53 -12.40 6.90 9.35
CA ILE A 53 -13.68 7.11 8.66
C ILE A 53 -14.84 7.14 9.67
N ASN A 54 -14.87 6.20 10.61
CA ASN A 54 -15.93 6.15 11.62
C ASN A 54 -15.88 7.35 12.57
N THR A 55 -14.69 7.82 12.93
CA THR A 55 -14.56 9.06 13.72
C THR A 55 -15.10 10.27 12.97
N GLN A 56 -14.86 10.35 11.66
CA GLN A 56 -15.35 11.44 10.83
C GLN A 56 -16.88 11.35 10.64
N ARG A 57 -17.42 10.16 10.39
CA ARG A 57 -18.88 9.93 10.31
C ARG A 57 -19.59 10.30 11.61
N ASN A 58 -18.97 10.04 12.76
CA ASN A 58 -19.52 10.46 14.05
C ASN A 58 -19.54 11.99 14.16
N LYS A 59 -18.48 12.68 13.72
CA LYS A 59 -18.46 14.15 13.66
C LYS A 59 -19.52 14.70 12.71
N GLU A 60 -19.70 14.11 11.53
CA GLU A 60 -20.76 14.46 10.58
C GLU A 60 -22.15 14.30 11.18
N THR A 61 -22.39 13.19 11.89
CA THR A 61 -23.67 12.94 12.58
C THR A 61 -23.92 13.98 13.66
N LYS A 62 -22.90 14.34 14.44
CA LYS A 62 -22.99 15.42 15.44
C LYS A 62 -23.21 16.79 14.81
N ALA A 63 -22.57 17.07 13.67
CA ALA A 63 -22.75 18.31 12.93
C ALA A 63 -24.19 18.45 12.39
N LYS A 64 -24.87 17.34 12.09
CA LYS A 64 -26.28 17.35 11.70
C LYS A 64 -27.24 17.76 12.84
N LEU A 65 -26.79 17.77 14.10
CA LEU A 65 -27.61 18.25 15.22
C LEU A 65 -27.72 19.78 15.25
N VAL A 66 -26.82 20.50 14.57
CA VAL A 66 -26.87 21.96 14.46
C VAL A 66 -27.50 22.35 13.12
N PRO A 67 -28.24 23.47 13.06
CA PRO A 67 -28.83 23.93 11.81
C PRO A 67 -27.74 24.28 10.79
N SER A 68 -27.84 23.71 9.59
CA SER A 68 -26.93 24.03 8.48
C SER A 68 -27.33 25.35 7.82
N ILE A 69 -26.39 26.28 7.73
CA ILE A 69 -26.56 27.53 6.98
C ILE A 69 -25.85 27.37 5.64
N SER A 70 -26.58 27.49 4.53
CA SER A 70 -26.02 27.47 3.18
C SER A 70 -26.56 28.65 2.37
N ALA A 71 -25.67 29.38 1.71
CA ALA A 71 -26.05 30.43 0.78
C ALA A 71 -26.02 29.88 -0.65
N ASN A 72 -27.12 29.99 -1.38
CA ASN A 72 -27.21 29.63 -2.79
C ASN A 72 -27.68 30.86 -3.58
N ALA A 73 -27.06 31.11 -4.73
CA ALA A 73 -27.45 32.17 -5.64
C ALA A 73 -27.84 31.53 -6.98
N GLU A 74 -29.11 31.64 -7.36
CA GLU A 74 -29.61 31.15 -8.64
C GLU A 74 -30.15 32.33 -9.43
N TYR A 75 -29.67 32.49 -10.67
CA TYR A 75 -30.22 33.43 -11.63
C TYR A 75 -30.87 32.64 -12.76
N LYS A 76 -32.21 32.69 -12.85
CA LYS A 76 -32.99 32.02 -13.90
C LYS A 76 -33.79 33.07 -14.65
N TYR A 77 -33.62 33.12 -15.98
CA TYR A 77 -34.35 33.99 -16.88
C TYR A 77 -35.10 33.11 -17.88
N TYR A 78 -36.44 33.18 -17.87
CA TYR A 78 -37.30 32.41 -18.76
C TYR A 78 -38.05 33.39 -19.69
N THR A 79 -37.85 33.27 -20.99
CA THR A 79 -38.52 34.10 -22.01
C THR A 79 -39.89 33.56 -22.42
N ASP A 80 -40.11 32.25 -22.26
CA ASP A 80 -41.42 31.60 -22.37
C ASP A 80 -41.65 30.80 -21.09
N LEU A 81 -42.88 30.78 -20.58
CA LEU A 81 -43.24 29.90 -19.45
C LEU A 81 -42.84 28.47 -19.84
N PRO A 82 -42.10 27.73 -19.00
CA PRO A 82 -42.05 26.28 -19.13
C PRO A 82 -43.46 25.80 -18.83
N TYR A 83 -44.26 25.66 -19.88
CA TYR A 83 -45.54 24.98 -19.82
C TYR A 83 -45.27 23.62 -19.19
N GLN A 84 -45.85 23.39 -18.02
CA GLN A 84 -45.93 22.04 -17.47
C GLN A 84 -46.73 21.22 -18.49
N LEU A 85 -46.05 20.40 -19.29
CA LEU A 85 -46.70 19.22 -19.84
C LEU A 85 -46.89 18.26 -18.67
N MET A 86 -48.14 18.20 -18.20
CA MET A 86 -48.66 17.02 -17.50
C MET A 86 -48.54 15.79 -18.41
#